data_AF-A0A7S2IHF4-F1
#
_entry.id   AF-A0A7S2IHF4-F1
#
_cell.length_a   1.000
_cell.length_b   1.000
_cell.length_c   1.000
_cell.angle_alpha   90.00
_cell.angle_beta   90.00
_cell.angle_gamma   90.00
#
_symmetry.space_group_name_H-M   'P 1'
#
loop_
_entity.id
_entity.type
_entity.pdbx_description
1 polymer ?
#
loop_
_entity_poly.entity_id
_entity_poly.type
_entity_poly.pdbx_seq_one_letter_code
_entity_poly.pdbx_strand_id
1 'polypeptide(L)'
;SSPTPPPTTTTTTSTKDHKPRLVNRECNTDLLLTLLHTSSYSTTTALSTISNRPQTYLTIWTKREKELLNDGFRRYCGSLHMIGKCLGTTKSLKDIVDYHYRFKIPDQFRRYQEKKRVMARKMLGYVERR
;
A
#
# COMPACT_ATOMS: atom_id res chain seq x y z
N SER A 1 63.58 -5.97 -12.33
CA SER A 1 62.43 -6.44 -13.13
C SER A 1 61.34 -6.86 -12.17
N SER A 2 60.35 -6.00 -11.97
CA SER A 2 59.31 -6.14 -10.93
C SER A 2 58.08 -6.87 -11.48
N PRO A 3 57.34 -7.63 -10.64
CA PRO A 3 56.24 -8.46 -11.10
C PRO A 3 54.96 -7.65 -11.37
N THR A 4 54.26 -8.00 -12.45
CA THR A 4 52.97 -7.45 -12.85
C THR A 4 51.84 -8.03 -11.98
N PRO A 5 50.90 -7.24 -11.45
CA PRO A 5 49.71 -7.76 -10.79
C PRO A 5 48.62 -8.17 -11.81
N PRO A 6 47.76 -9.15 -11.49
CA PRO A 6 46.68 -9.60 -12.39
C PRO A 6 45.51 -8.60 -12.42
N PRO A 7 44.67 -8.64 -13.47
CA PRO A 7 43.57 -7.70 -13.65
C PRO A 7 42.42 -7.99 -12.68
N THR A 8 42.02 -6.98 -11.92
CA THR A 8 40.87 -7.02 -11.01
C THR A 8 39.58 -6.99 -11.83
N THR A 9 38.90 -8.13 -11.92
CA THR A 9 37.53 -8.21 -12.45
C THR A 9 36.61 -7.39 -11.55
N THR A 10 36.23 -6.21 -12.01
CA THR A 10 35.30 -5.33 -11.30
C THR A 10 33.89 -5.88 -11.52
N THR A 11 33.45 -6.76 -10.64
CA THR A 11 32.05 -7.22 -10.62
C THR A 11 31.17 -6.08 -10.15
N THR A 12 30.59 -5.36 -11.11
CA THR A 12 29.59 -4.31 -10.89
C THR A 12 28.38 -4.95 -10.21
N THR A 13 28.29 -4.81 -8.90
CA THR A 13 27.11 -5.21 -8.13
C THR A 13 25.96 -4.27 -8.47
N SER A 14 25.05 -4.77 -9.31
CA SER A 14 23.74 -4.20 -9.64
C SER A 14 23.08 -3.60 -8.39
N THR A 15 23.11 -2.26 -8.28
CA THR A 15 22.30 -1.49 -7.36
C THR A 15 20.83 -1.80 -7.62
N LYS A 16 20.17 -2.42 -6.64
CA LYS A 16 18.74 -2.69 -6.67
C LYS A 16 18.01 -1.36 -6.56
N ASP A 17 17.57 -0.81 -7.69
CA ASP A 17 16.57 0.23 -7.72
C ASP A 17 15.27 -0.32 -7.11
N HIS A 18 15.12 -0.13 -5.80
CA HIS A 18 13.86 -0.31 -5.12
C HIS A 18 12.92 0.80 -5.60
N LYS A 19 12.26 0.55 -6.73
CA LYS A 19 11.15 1.37 -7.20
C LYS A 19 10.19 1.55 -6.03
N PRO A 20 9.98 2.77 -5.52
CA PRO A 20 9.20 2.98 -4.31
C PRO A 20 7.82 2.38 -4.56
N ARG A 21 7.40 1.49 -3.66
CA ARG A 21 6.05 0.91 -3.72
C ARG A 21 5.09 2.08 -3.78
N LEU A 22 4.35 2.22 -4.88
CA LEU A 22 3.13 3.03 -4.96
C LEU A 22 2.12 2.39 -4.01
N VAL A 23 2.31 2.60 -2.71
CA VAL A 23 1.26 2.38 -1.73
C VAL A 23 0.20 3.38 -2.15
N ASN A 24 -0.97 2.91 -2.60
CA ASN A 24 -2.13 3.78 -2.74
C ASN A 24 -2.27 4.45 -1.37
N ARG A 25 -1.89 5.73 -1.30
CA ARG A 25 -2.09 6.50 -0.08
C ARG A 25 -3.59 6.47 0.15
N GLU A 26 -3.99 5.93 1.30
CA GLU A 26 -5.37 5.95 1.72
C GLU A 26 -5.81 7.41 1.69
N CYS A 27 -6.78 7.75 0.85
CA CYS A 27 -7.23 9.11 0.69
C CYS A 27 -8.76 9.13 0.61
N ASN A 28 -9.36 10.11 1.30
CA ASN A 28 -10.79 10.30 1.24
C ASN A 28 -11.11 11.06 -0.04
N THR A 29 -11.36 10.32 -1.12
CA THR A 29 -11.57 10.89 -2.45
C THR A 29 -12.79 11.81 -2.49
N ASP A 30 -13.86 11.46 -1.78
CA ASP A 30 -15.11 12.25 -1.80
C ASP A 30 -14.88 13.61 -1.11
N LEU A 31 -14.15 13.61 0.01
CA LEU A 31 -13.75 14.84 0.70
C LEU A 31 -12.79 15.68 -0.15
N LEU A 32 -11.84 15.05 -0.86
CA LEU A 32 -10.91 15.73 -1.76
C LEU A 32 -11.63 16.38 -2.95
N LEU A 33 -12.61 15.69 -3.54
CA LEU A 33 -13.44 16.23 -4.63
C LEU A 33 -14.32 17.38 -4.13
N THR A 34 -14.88 17.25 -2.93
CA THR A 34 -15.65 18.32 -2.29
C THR A 34 -14.77 19.55 -2.05
N LEU A 35 -13.55 19.36 -1.54
CA LEU A 35 -12.60 20.44 -1.34
C LEU A 35 -12.26 21.13 -2.66
N LEU A 36 -12.00 20.36 -3.72
CA LEU A 36 -11.71 20.92 -5.03
C LEU A 36 -12.89 21.76 -5.57
N HIS A 37 -14.11 21.26 -5.40
CA HIS A 37 -15.32 22.01 -5.77
C HIS A 37 -15.45 23.31 -4.97
N THR A 38 -15.32 23.25 -3.64
CA THR A 38 -15.44 24.43 -2.77
C THR A 38 -14.33 25.46 -2.97
N SER A 39 -13.18 25.05 -3.51
CA SER A 39 -12.07 25.93 -3.89
C SER A 39 -12.20 26.46 -5.32
N SER A 40 -13.39 26.39 -5.93
CA SER A 40 -13.64 26.82 -7.31
C SER A 40 -12.68 26.16 -8.30
N TYR A 41 -12.34 24.89 -8.05
CA TYR A 41 -11.37 24.11 -8.84
C TYR A 41 -9.94 24.68 -8.87
N SER A 42 -9.61 25.61 -7.96
CA SER A 42 -8.23 26.10 -7.78
C SER A 42 -7.37 25.03 -7.09
N THR A 43 -6.48 24.39 -7.86
CA THR A 43 -5.56 23.37 -7.34
C THR A 43 -4.62 23.92 -6.28
N THR A 44 -4.15 25.15 -6.45
CA THR A 44 -3.20 25.81 -5.54
C THR A 44 -3.82 26.01 -4.16
N THR A 45 -5.07 26.47 -4.14
CA THR A 45 -5.84 26.67 -2.91
C THR A 45 -6.16 25.33 -2.24
N ALA A 46 -6.65 24.35 -2.99
CA ALA A 46 -6.94 23.01 -2.48
C ALA A 46 -5.70 22.34 -1.87
N LEU A 47 -4.54 22.42 -2.54
CA LEU A 47 -3.29 21.86 -2.05
C LEU A 47 -2.82 22.54 -0.75
N SER A 48 -2.94 23.86 -0.66
CA SER A 48 -2.64 24.59 0.58
C SER A 48 -3.52 24.11 1.73
N THR A 49 -4.83 23.95 1.50
CA THR A 49 -5.76 23.43 2.51
C THR A 49 -5.44 22.00 2.94
N ILE A 50 -5.10 21.12 1.99
CA ILE A 50 -4.70 19.73 2.30
C ILE A 50 -3.40 19.72 3.11
N SER A 51 -2.44 20.57 2.75
CA SER A 51 -1.12 20.63 3.41
C SER A 51 -1.23 21.10 4.85
N ASN A 52 -2.19 21.99 5.15
CA ASN A 52 -2.47 22.44 6.51
C ASN A 52 -3.17 21.38 7.38
N ARG A 53 -3.92 20.46 6.76
CA ARG A 53 -4.70 19.43 7.48
C ARG A 53 -4.61 18.05 6.81
N PRO A 54 -3.41 17.46 6.68
CA PRO A 54 -3.23 16.23 5.91
C PRO A 54 -3.96 15.04 6.54
N GLN A 55 -4.10 15.01 7.87
CA GLN A 55 -4.76 13.92 8.59
C GLN A 55 -6.22 13.73 8.18
N THR A 56 -6.93 14.81 7.86
CA THR A 56 -8.34 14.77 7.48
C THR A 56 -8.56 14.13 6.10
N TYR A 57 -7.60 14.28 5.19
CA TYR A 57 -7.73 13.82 3.81
C TYR A 57 -6.97 12.52 3.53
N LEU A 58 -5.84 12.29 4.22
CA LEU A 58 -4.87 11.22 3.92
C LEU A 58 -4.76 10.15 5.00
N THR A 59 -5.46 10.29 6.14
CA THR A 59 -5.40 9.35 7.25
C THR A 59 -6.80 8.93 7.69
N ILE A 60 -7.47 8.16 6.84
CA ILE A 60 -8.86 7.71 7.07
C ILE A 60 -8.91 6.63 8.17
N TRP A 61 -7.90 5.76 8.19
CA TRP A 61 -7.81 4.61 9.08
C TRP A 61 -6.51 4.64 9.87
N THR A 62 -6.62 4.59 11.18
CA THR A 62 -5.50 4.44 12.11
C THR A 62 -4.91 3.03 12.04
N LYS A 63 -3.66 2.89 12.49
CA LYS A 63 -3.00 1.58 12.56
C LYS A 63 -3.81 0.58 13.40
N ARG A 64 -4.36 1.03 14.52
CA ARG A 64 -5.14 0.18 15.43
C ARG A 64 -6.43 -0.34 14.78
N GLU A 65 -7.16 0.52 14.07
CA GLU A 65 -8.38 0.12 13.34
C GLU A 65 -8.07 -0.91 12.24
N LYS A 66 -6.94 -0.75 11.55
CA LYS A 66 -6.50 -1.70 10.52
C LYS A 66 -6.15 -3.06 11.11
N GLU A 67 -5.50 -3.09 12.26
CA GLU A 67 -5.19 -4.33 12.98
C GLU A 67 -6.48 -5.05 13.37
N LEU A 68 -7.42 -4.34 13.99
CA LEU A 68 -8.73 -4.88 14.36
C LEU A 68 -9.50 -5.42 13.15
N LEU A 69 -9.49 -4.68 12.03
CA LEU A 69 -10.12 -5.12 10.80
C LEU A 69 -9.46 -6.39 10.26
N ASN A 70 -8.13 -6.45 10.24
CA ASN A 70 -7.39 -7.65 9.81
C ASN A 70 -7.66 -8.87 10.69
N ASP A 71 -7.74 -8.69 12.01
CA ASP A 71 -8.07 -9.75 12.95
C ASP A 71 -9.52 -10.23 12.75
N GLY A 72 -10.45 -9.30 12.53
CA GLY A 72 -11.82 -9.60 12.15
C GLY A 72 -11.90 -10.41 10.86
N PHE A 73 -11.13 -10.04 9.84
CA PHE A 73 -11.06 -10.80 8.58
C PHE A 73 -10.60 -12.24 8.78
N ARG A 74 -9.63 -12.47 9.68
CA ARG A 74 -9.14 -13.82 10.00
C ARG A 74 -10.16 -14.64 10.77
N ARG A 75 -10.93 -14.02 11.66
CA ARG A 75 -11.93 -14.73 12.50
C ARG A 75 -13.24 -15.00 11.79
N TYR A 76 -13.73 -14.06 10.99
CA TYR A 76 -15.08 -14.10 10.41
C TYR A 76 -15.08 -14.36 8.90
N CYS A 77 -13.96 -14.83 8.34
CA CYS A 77 -13.81 -15.23 6.94
C CYS A 77 -14.32 -14.19 5.92
N GLY A 78 -14.21 -12.90 6.24
CA GLY A 78 -14.64 -11.82 5.36
C GLY A 78 -16.08 -11.34 5.51
N SER A 79 -16.82 -11.79 6.53
CA SER A 79 -18.12 -11.20 6.88
C SER A 79 -17.96 -9.76 7.40
N LEU A 80 -18.08 -8.78 6.50
CA LEU A 80 -17.90 -7.35 6.81
C LEU A 80 -18.84 -6.86 7.91
N HIS A 81 -20.07 -7.39 7.94
CA HIS A 81 -21.05 -7.05 8.97
C HIS A 81 -20.59 -7.49 10.35
N MET A 82 -20.04 -8.71 10.49
CA MET A 82 -19.50 -9.20 11.76
C MET A 82 -18.23 -8.46 12.17
N ILE A 83 -17.37 -8.14 11.20
CA ILE A 83 -16.16 -7.32 11.43
C ILE A 83 -16.55 -5.93 11.95
N GLY A 84 -17.62 -5.33 11.42
CA GLY A 84 -18.13 -4.06 11.91
C GLY A 84 -18.65 -4.11 13.34
N LYS A 85 -19.31 -5.20 13.74
CA LYS A 85 -19.70 -5.40 15.14
C LYS A 85 -18.48 -5.44 16.08
N CYS A 86 -17.35 -6.00 15.64
CA CYS A 86 -16.11 -6.03 16.44
C CYS A 86 -15.36 -4.69 16.46
N LEU A 87 -15.48 -3.88 15.42
CA LEU A 87 -14.91 -2.53 15.38
C LEU A 87 -15.70 -1.53 16.25
N GLY A 88 -16.93 -1.87 16.64
CA GLY A 88 -17.77 -1.04 17.49
C GLY A 88 -18.23 0.24 16.78
N THR A 89 -18.36 1.34 17.52
CA THR A 89 -18.88 2.63 17.02
C THR A 89 -17.83 3.49 16.32
N THR A 90 -16.58 3.02 16.20
CA THR A 90 -15.48 3.83 15.65
C THR A 90 -15.64 4.14 14.16
N LYS A 91 -16.23 3.22 13.39
CA LYS A 91 -16.43 3.33 11.94
C LYS A 91 -17.80 2.80 11.54
N SER A 92 -18.41 3.45 10.56
CA SER A 92 -19.68 2.97 10.00
C SER A 92 -19.46 1.70 9.17
N LEU A 93 -20.51 0.88 9.03
CA LEU A 93 -20.49 -0.26 8.10
C LEU A 93 -20.15 0.19 6.68
N LYS A 94 -20.62 1.38 6.26
CA LYS A 94 -20.26 1.97 4.97
C LYS A 94 -18.74 2.15 4.84
N ASP A 95 -18.10 2.71 5.86
CA ASP A 95 -16.65 2.97 5.85
C ASP A 95 -15.84 1.66 5.77
N ILE A 96 -16.32 0.62 6.45
CA ILE A 96 -15.71 -0.71 6.43
C ILE A 96 -15.81 -1.33 5.04
N VAL A 97 -16.99 -1.26 4.42
CA VAL A 97 -17.23 -1.75 3.05
C VAL A 97 -16.36 -0.98 2.06
N ASP A 98 -16.38 0.35 2.11
CA ASP A 98 -15.57 1.20 1.24
C ASP A 98 -14.08 0.87 1.40
N TYR A 99 -13.60 0.73 2.63
CA TYR A 99 -12.21 0.38 2.88
C TYR A 99 -11.84 -1.01 2.33
N HIS A 100 -12.74 -1.99 2.48
CA HIS A 100 -12.51 -3.34 1.98
C HIS A 100 -12.30 -3.36 0.47
N TYR A 101 -13.20 -2.74 -0.28
CA TYR A 101 -13.14 -2.77 -1.74
C TYR A 101 -12.08 -1.83 -2.31
N ARG A 102 -11.89 -0.63 -1.75
CA ARG A 102 -10.96 0.37 -2.29
C ARG A 102 -9.50 0.09 -1.94
N PHE A 103 -9.25 -0.47 -0.76
CA PHE A 103 -7.87 -0.63 -0.27
C PHE A 103 -7.50 -2.08 0.01
N LYS A 104 -8.37 -2.86 0.67
CA LYS A 104 -8.00 -4.21 1.14
C LYS A 104 -7.82 -5.21 -0.02
N ILE A 105 -8.78 -5.29 -0.94
CA ILE A 105 -8.72 -6.21 -2.08
C ILE A 105 -7.54 -5.87 -3.02
N PRO A 106 -7.34 -4.61 -3.45
CA PRO A 106 -6.17 -4.25 -4.25
C PRO A 106 -4.85 -4.55 -3.54
N ASP A 107 -4.75 -4.31 -2.23
CA ASP A 107 -3.55 -4.64 -1.47
C ASP A 107 -3.28 -6.15 -1.43
N GLN A 108 -4.31 -6.96 -1.19
CA GLN A 108 -4.20 -8.42 -1.23
C GLN A 108 -3.78 -8.92 -2.61
N PHE A 109 -4.36 -8.38 -3.68
CA PHE A 109 -4.00 -8.75 -5.05
C PHE A 109 -2.55 -8.41 -5.38
N ARG A 110 -2.08 -7.22 -4.98
CA ARG A 110 -0.66 -6.84 -5.16
C ARG A 110 0.28 -7.78 -4.42
N ARG A 111 -0.03 -8.13 -3.17
CA ARG A 111 0.76 -9.11 -2.40
C ARG A 111 0.76 -10.50 -3.04
N TYR A 112 -0.37 -10.93 -3.59
CA TYR A 112 -0.48 -12.18 -4.32
C TYR A 112 0.42 -12.19 -5.56
N GLN A 113 0.37 -11.15 -6.39
CA GLN A 113 1.22 -11.00 -7.57
C GLN A 113 2.71 -10.95 -7.22
N GLU A 114 3.07 -10.26 -6.15
CA GLU A 114 4.44 -10.22 -5.66
C GLU A 114 4.91 -11.62 -5.22
N LYS A 115 4.09 -12.35 -4.47
CA LYS A 115 4.38 -13.73 -4.05
C LYS A 115 4.54 -14.66 -5.27
N LYS A 116 3.67 -14.53 -6.29
CA LYS A 116 3.78 -15.27 -7.55
C LYS A 116 5.11 -14.97 -8.27
N ARG A 117 5.50 -13.69 -8.36
CA ARG A 117 6.78 -13.26 -8.96
C ARG A 117 8.00 -13.76 -8.18
N VAL A 118 7.92 -13.80 -6.86
CA VAL A 118 9.00 -14.36 -6.01
C VAL A 118 9.13 -15.86 -6.24
N MET A 119 8.02 -16.60 -6.29
CA MET A 119 8.06 -18.04 -6.56
C MET A 119 8.60 -18.35 -7.95
N ALA A 120 8.19 -17.60 -8.98
CA ALA A 120 8.72 -17.77 -10.34
C ALA A 120 10.25 -17.57 -10.41
N ARG A 121 10.77 -16.54 -9.74
CA ARG A 121 12.22 -16.31 -9.65
C ARG A 121 12.96 -17.43 -8.92
N LYS A 122 12.39 -17.96 -7.85
CA LYS A 122 12.95 -19.12 -7.15
C LYS A 122 13.03 -20.34 -8.07
N MET A 123 11.95 -20.61 -8.81
CA MET A 123 11.89 -21.73 -9.76
C MET A 123 12.92 -21.60 -10.88
N LEU A 124 13.07 -20.42 -11.48
CA LEU A 124 14.10 -20.17 -12.51
C LEU A 124 15.50 -20.49 -11.98
N GLY A 125 15.84 -20.02 -10.78
CA GLY A 125 17.14 -20.30 -10.17
C GLY A 125 17.34 -21.76 -9.73
N TYR A 126 16.30 -22.60 -9.68
CA TYR A 126 16.46 -24.06 -9.53
C TYR A 126 16.71 -24.74 -10.87
N VAL A 127 16.16 -24.21 -11.96
CA VAL A 127 16.38 -24.72 -13.32
C VAL A 127 17.80 -24.40 -13.81
N GLU A 128 18.31 -23.19 -13.55
CA GLU A 128 19.67 -22.78 -13.96
C GLU A 128 20.80 -23.49 -13.19
N ARG A 129 20.50 -24.10 -12.04
CA ARG A 129 21.47 -24.84 -11.20
C ARG A 129 21.47 -26.35 -11.48
N ARG A 130 20.70 -26.79 -12.46
CA ARG A 130 20.57 -28.19 -12.87
C ARG A 130 21.26 -28.40 -14.20
#